data_AF-A0A444Y3G3-F1
#
_entry.id   AF-A0A444Y3G3-F1
#
_cell.length_a   1.000
_cell.length_b   1.000
_cell.length_c   1.000
_cell.angle_alpha   90.00
_cell.angle_beta   90.00
_cell.angle_gamma   90.00
#
_symmetry.space_group_name_H-M   'P 1'
#
loop_
_entity.id
_entity.type
_entity.pdbx_description
1 polymer ?
#
loop_
_entity_poly.entity_id
_entity_poly.type
_entity_poly.pdbx_seq_one_letter_code
_entity_poly.pdbx_strand_id
1 'polypeptide(L)' 'MLFDFDIVQVATNGFSYSNKLRQCGFGAVYKGNLPNGQMIAVKRLSRDSGQGALEFKNESFRIEI' A
#
# COMPACT_ATOMS: atom_id res chain seq x y z
N MET A 1 -4.78 -8.94 -8.09
CA MET A 1 -5.35 -7.72 -8.70
C MET A 1 -4.18 -6.76 -8.89
N LEU A 2 -3.89 -6.35 -10.12
CA LEU A 2 -2.84 -5.40 -10.43
C LEU A 2 -3.50 -4.02 -10.55
N PHE A 3 -2.98 -3.04 -9.82
CA PHE A 3 -3.41 -1.64 -9.92
C PHE A 3 -2.25 -0.82 -10.45
N ASP A 4 -2.53 0.14 -11.33
CA ASP A 4 -1.55 1.12 -11.73
C ASP A 4 -1.10 1.95 -10.53
N PHE A 5 0.20 2.25 -10.51
CA PHE A 5 0.79 3.05 -9.44
C PHE A 5 0.10 4.41 -9.28
N ASP A 6 -0.33 5.01 -10.40
CA ASP A 6 -1.05 6.29 -10.41
C ASP A 6 -2.40 6.20 -9.65
N ILE A 7 -3.15 5.12 -9.87
CA ILE A 7 -4.41 4.85 -9.17
C ILE A 7 -4.16 4.70 -7.67
N VAL A 8 -3.13 3.95 -7.29
CA VAL A 8 -2.74 3.74 -5.88
C VAL A 8 -2.28 5.05 -5.22
N GLN A 9 -1.53 5.86 -5.96
CA GLN A 9 -1.04 7.16 -5.48
C GLN A 9 -2.20 8.12 -5.25
N VAL A 10 -3.13 8.24 -6.20
CA VAL A 10 -4.33 9.08 -6.04
C VAL A 10 -5.20 8.57 -4.90
N ALA A 11 -5.45 7.26 -4.84
CA ALA A 11 -6.28 6.65 -3.80
C ALA A 11 -5.74 6.90 -2.39
N THR A 12 -4.42 6.93 -2.20
CA THR A 12 -3.77 7.16 -0.91
C THR A 12 -3.41 8.63 -0.65
N ASN A 13 -3.84 9.55 -1.52
CA ASN A 13 -3.44 10.96 -1.50
C ASN A 13 -1.91 11.13 -1.42
N GLY A 14 -1.19 10.45 -2.32
CA GLY A 14 0.27 10.49 -2.39
C GLY A 14 0.97 9.79 -1.23
N PHE A 15 0.38 8.74 -0.65
CA PHE A 15 0.88 8.11 0.59
C PHE A 15 1.00 9.12 1.74
N SER A 16 0.02 10.02 1.86
CA SER A 16 -0.01 11.04 2.92
C SER A 16 0.05 10.40 4.31
N TYR A 17 0.76 11.05 5.24
CA TYR A 17 0.85 10.59 6.62
C TYR A 17 -0.51 10.49 7.31
N SER A 18 -1.47 11.34 6.93
CA SER A 18 -2.86 11.29 7.43
C SER A 18 -3.58 9.99 7.09
N ASN A 19 -3.15 9.30 6.03
CA ASN A 19 -3.70 8.02 5.60
C ASN A 19 -2.88 6.84 6.13
N LYS A 20 -1.80 7.07 6.87
CA LYS A 20 -0.95 6.00 7.38
C LYS A 20 -1.67 5.24 8.49
N LEU A 21 -1.90 3.95 8.26
CA LEU A 21 -2.53 3.05 9.22
C LEU A 21 -1.49 2.44 10.16
N ARG A 22 -0.33 2.05 9.61
CA ARG A 22 0.72 1.38 10.39
C ARG A 22 2.10 1.63 9.79
N GLN A 23 3.12 1.76 10.65
CA GLN A 23 4.53 1.59 10.26
C GLN A 23 5.05 0.29 10.85
N CYS A 24 5.77 -0.49 10.06
CA CYS A 24 6.64 -1.55 10.53
C CYS A 24 8.05 -1.33 9.96
N GLY A 25 9.05 -2.08 10.45
CA GLY A 25 10.43 -1.97 9.97
C GLY A 25 10.57 -2.22 8.46
N PHE A 26 9.65 -2.99 7.88
CA PHE A 26 9.65 -3.35 6.46
C PHE A 26 8.88 -2.38 5.56
N GLY A 27 8.16 -1.41 6.12
CA GLY A 27 7.33 -0.50 5.34
C GLY A 27 6.15 0.11 6.09
N ALA A 28 5.37 0.92 5.41
CA ALA A 28 4.17 1.56 5.93
C ALA A 28 2.92 1.10 5.18
N VAL A 29 1.83 0.89 5.92
CA VAL A 29 0.50 0.61 5.36
C VAL A 29 -0.31 1.89 5.37
N TYR A 30 -0.94 2.20 4.25
CA TYR A 30 -1.76 3.39 4.05
C TYR A 30 -3.18 2.99 3.68
N LYS A 31 -4.15 3.76 4.16
CA LYS A 31 -5.54 3.71 3.71
C LYS A 31 -5.62 4.41 2.35
N GLY A 32 -6.26 3.76 1.40
CA GLY A 32 -6.63 4.36 0.12
C GLY A 32 -8.14 4.29 -0.10
N ASN A 33 -8.67 5.25 -0.84
CA ASN A 33 -10.04 5.21 -1.34
C ASN A 33 -10.02 5.18 -2.86
N LEU A 34 -10.51 4.10 -3.45
CA LEU A 34 -10.62 3.99 -4.91
C LEU A 34 -11.76 4.88 -5.43
N PRO A 35 -11.73 5.29 -6.72
CA PRO A 35 -12.78 6.12 -7.31
C PRO A 35 -14.18 5.51 -7.24
N ASN A 36 -14.27 4.18 -7.15
CA ASN A 36 -15.52 3.44 -6.97
C ASN A 36 -16.04 3.44 -5.51
N GLY A 37 -15.39 4.18 -4.59
CA GLY A 37 -15.74 4.24 -3.17
C GLY A 37 -15.24 3.04 -2.35
N GLN A 38 -14.49 2.11 -2.95
CA GLN A 38 -13.92 0.98 -2.25
C GLN A 38 -12.69 1.41 -1.45
N MET A 39 -12.71 1.14 -0.15
CA MET A 39 -11.54 1.33 0.70
C MET A 39 -10.54 0.20 0.49
N ILE A 40 -9.26 0.56 0.41
CA ILE A 40 -8.13 -0.37 0.26
C ILE A 40 -7.05 -0.07 1.30
N ALA A 41 -6.22 -1.06 1.58
CA ALA A 41 -4.99 -0.89 2.35
C ALA A 41 -3.79 -1.14 1.43
N VAL A 42 -2.86 -0.20 1.39
CA VAL A 42 -1.69 -0.22 0.50
C VAL A 42 -0.43 -0.29 1.34
N LYS A 43 0.31 -1.39 1.24
CA LYS A 43 1.61 -1.57 1.92
C LYS A 43 2.74 -1.05 1.01
N ARG A 44 3.38 0.05 1.42
CA ARG A 44 4.58 0.61 0.78
C ARG A 44 5.82 0.17 1.56
N LEU A 45 6.65 -0.67 0.94
CA LEU A 45 7.90 -1.16 1.53
C LEU A 45 8.99 -0.08 1.46
N SER A 46 9.88 -0.02 2.46
CA SER A 46 11.04 0.87 2.44
C SER A 46 12.13 0.31 1.52
N ARG A 47 12.85 1.19 0.79
CA ARG A 47 13.95 0.78 -0.12
C ARG A 47 15.12 0.14 0.63
N ASP A 48 15.28 0.42 1.91
CA ASP A 48 16.38 -0.09 2.75
C ASP A 48 16.16 -1.54 3.23
N SER A 49 14.98 -2.10 3.01
CA SER A 49 14.74 -3.52 3.22
C SER A 49 15.22 -4.29 2.00
N GLY A 50 16.45 -4.81 2.02
CA GLY A 50 16.99 -5.70 0.97
C GLY A 50 16.13 -6.96 0.69
N GLN A 51 15.01 -7.16 1.39
CA GLN A 51 14.01 -8.21 1.16
C GLN A 51 12.75 -7.70 0.43
N GLY A 52 12.49 -6.39 0.39
CA GLY A 52 11.22 -5.81 -0.06
C GLY A 52 10.92 -5.98 -1.55
N ALA A 53 11.95 -6.13 -2.40
CA ALA A 53 11.75 -6.40 -3.83
C ALA A 53 11.38 -7.87 -4.11
N LEU A 54 11.83 -8.82 -3.27
CA LEU A 54 11.53 -10.24 -3.42
C LEU A 54 10.13 -10.58 -2.90
N GLU A 55 9.69 -9.94 -1.80
CA GLU A 55 8.33 -10.08 -1.27
C GLU A 55 7.25 -9.47 -2.17
N PHE A 56 7.63 -8.60 -3.11
CA PHE A 56 6.71 -8.04 -4.11
C PHE A 56 6.08 -9.11 -5.01
N LYS A 57 6.71 -10.29 -5.11
CA LYS A 57 6.26 -11.35 -6.01
C LYS A 57 5.17 -12.25 -5.42
N ASN A 58 4.84 -12.15 -4.13
CA ASN A 58 4.08 -13.23 -3.48
C ASN A 58 2.83 -12.85 -2.66
N GLU A 59 2.37 -11.60 -2.62
CA GLU A 59 1.28 -11.28 -1.70
C GLU A 59 0.05 -10.69 -2.40
N SER A 60 -0.82 -11.62 -2.84
CA SER A 60 -2.27 -11.42 -2.92
C SER A 60 -2.83 -11.15 -1.50
N PHE A 61 -2.40 -10.07 -0.85
CA PHE A 61 -2.84 -9.75 0.51
C PHE A 61 -4.25 -9.18 0.48
N ARG A 62 -5.22 -10.08 0.50
CA ARG A 62 -6.57 -9.81 0.96
C ARG A 62 -6.49 -9.58 2.46
N ILE A 63 -6.37 -8.32 2.87
CA ILE A 63 -6.70 -7.95 4.25
C ILE A 63 -8.20 -7.68 4.25
N GLU A 64 -8.97 -8.62 4.79
CA GLU A 64 -10.35 -8.35 5.20
C GLU A 64 -10.29 -7.40 6.40
N ILE A 65 -11.01 -6.29 6.25
CA ILE A 65 -11.22 -5.28 7.29
C ILE A 65 -12.37 -5.72 8.17
#